data_AF-A0A520HKZ4-F1
#
_entry.id   AF-A0A520HKZ4-F1
#
_cell.length_a   1.000
_cell.length_b   1.000
_cell.length_c   1.000
_cell.angle_alpha   90.00
_cell.angle_beta   90.00
_cell.angle_gamma   90.00
#
_symmetry.space_group_name_H-M   'P 1'
#
loop_
_entity.id
_entity.type
_entity.pdbx_description
1 polymer ?
#
loop_
_entity_poly.entity_id
_entity_poly.type
_entity_poly.pdbx_seq_one_letter_code
_entity_poly.pdbx_strand_id
1 'polypeptide(L)'
;MKLGWRGLAGALVGSVAAACSPLKTFDALVPKDGGVVVSARDVAYGAGPRRRLDVYAPRVAAKCPRPVVVFFYGGSWNAGTKDGYSFVGRGHL
;
A
#
# COMPACT_ATOMS: atom_id res chain seq x y z
N MET A 1 23.57 32.81 3.28
CA MET A 1 22.45 31.92 3.68
C MET A 1 23.02 30.81 4.55
N LYS A 2 22.77 30.84 5.86
CA LYS A 2 23.33 29.88 6.82
C LYS A 2 22.49 28.60 6.78
N LEU A 3 22.87 27.61 5.97
CA LEU A 3 22.30 26.27 5.99
C LEU A 3 22.71 25.60 7.31
N GLY A 4 21.99 25.93 8.38
CA GLY A 4 22.31 25.50 9.73
C GLY A 4 22.15 23.99 9.89
N TRP A 5 22.93 23.43 10.81
CA TRP A 5 22.90 22.03 11.31
C TRP A 5 21.49 21.41 11.41
N ARG A 6 20.46 22.23 11.68
CA ARG A 6 19.04 21.84 11.75
C ARG A 6 18.53 21.22 10.43
N GLY A 7 19.01 21.68 9.27
CA GLY A 7 18.67 21.10 7.96
C GLY A 7 19.29 19.73 7.74
N LEU A 8 20.54 19.54 8.21
CA LEU A 8 21.23 18.25 8.15
C LEU A 8 20.60 17.23 9.11
N ALA A 9 20.24 17.65 10.32
CA ALA A 9 19.53 16.81 11.29
C ALA A 9 18.14 16.40 10.80
N GLY A 10 17.39 17.31 10.16
CA GLY A 10 16.09 16.99 9.56
C GLY A 10 16.19 15.96 8.42
N ALA A 11 17.21 16.09 7.57
CA ALA A 11 17.46 15.14 6.48
C ALA A 11 17.91 13.76 6.99
N LEU A 12 18.72 13.70 8.05
CA LEU A 12 19.16 12.44 8.68
C LEU A 12 18.00 11.70 9.35
N VAL A 13 17.12 12.41 10.06
CA VAL A 13 15.94 11.80 10.70
C VAL A 13 14.93 11.26 9.67
N GLY A 14 14.71 11.98 8.57
CA GLY A 14 13.87 11.50 7.47
C GLY A 14 14.41 10.23 6.80
N SER A 15 15.74 10.13 6.66
CA SER A 15 16.42 8.97 6.06
C SER A 15 16.30 7.70 6.92
N VAL A 16 16.37 7.82 8.25
CA VAL A 16 16.27 6.67 9.16
C VAL A 16 14.83 6.15 9.26
N ALA A 17 13.82 7.02 9.22
CA ALA A 17 12.42 6.59 9.23
C ALA A 17 12.01 5.79 7.98
N ALA A 18 12.62 6.08 6.83
CA ALA A 18 12.43 5.32 5.59
C ALA A 18 13.09 3.93 5.62
N ALA A 19 14.11 3.72 6.46
CA ALA A 19 14.80 2.43 6.60
C ALA A 19 13.99 1.39 7.41
N CYS A 20 13.04 1.83 8.25
CA CYS A 20 12.25 0.91 9.08
C CYS A 20 11.11 0.20 8.33
N SER A 21 10.79 0.60 7.09
CA SER A 21 9.74 -0.05 6.31
C SER A 21 10.00 0.03 4.81
N PRO A 22 10.92 -0.79 4.26
CA PRO A 22 11.21 -0.81 2.84
C PRO A 22 9.96 -0.96 1.98
N LEU A 23 8.96 -1.73 2.45
CA LEU A 23 7.67 -1.90 1.76
C LEU A 23 6.88 -0.60 1.57
N LYS A 24 6.84 0.29 2.57
CA LYS A 24 6.14 1.57 2.44
C LYS A 24 6.83 2.50 1.44
N THR A 25 8.15 2.46 1.41
CA THR A 25 8.94 3.20 0.42
C THR A 25 8.68 2.66 -0.99
N PHE A 26 8.64 1.34 -1.18
CA PHE A 26 8.26 0.73 -2.46
C PHE A 26 6.83 1.11 -2.87
N ASP A 27 5.85 1.01 -1.97
CA ASP A 27 4.46 1.40 -2.24
C ASP A 27 4.33 2.85 -2.73
N ALA A 28 5.11 3.75 -2.13
CA ALA A 28 5.13 5.17 -2.51
C ALA A 28 5.75 5.40 -3.90
N LEU A 29 6.80 4.65 -4.24
CA LEU A 29 7.58 4.84 -5.48
C LEU A 29 6.99 4.16 -6.71
N VAL A 30 6.25 3.05 -6.55
CA VAL A 30 5.66 2.35 -7.68
C VAL A 30 4.64 3.25 -8.39
N PRO A 31 4.81 3.51 -9.71
CA PRO A 31 3.83 4.24 -10.51
C PRO A 31 2.45 3.57 -10.40
N LYS A 32 1.43 4.37 -10.16
CA LYS A 32 0.03 3.91 -10.06
C LYS A 32 -0.67 4.41 -11.31
N ASP A 33 -1.03 3.50 -12.20
CA ASP A 33 -1.86 3.81 -13.34
C ASP A 33 -3.30 4.09 -12.90
N GLY A 34 -3.89 5.18 -13.38
CA GLY A 34 -5.23 5.63 -12.97
C GLY A 34 -6.39 4.71 -13.40
N GLY A 35 -6.06 3.54 -13.99
CA GLY A 35 -7.01 2.54 -14.48
C GLY A 35 -7.72 1.78 -13.36
N VAL A 36 -7.08 1.61 -12.20
CA VAL A 36 -7.63 0.85 -11.05
C VAL A 36 -7.92 1.79 -9.88
N VAL A 37 -9.10 1.63 -9.28
CA VAL A 37 -9.53 2.39 -8.09
C VAL A 37 -9.80 1.45 -6.93
N VAL A 38 -9.70 1.97 -5.71
CA VAL A 38 -10.16 1.27 -4.52
C VAL A 38 -11.68 1.36 -4.49
N SER A 39 -12.36 0.26 -4.80
CA SER A 39 -13.84 0.19 -4.82
C SER A 39 -14.42 0.02 -3.42
N ALA A 40 -13.70 -0.61 -2.50
CA ALA A 40 -14.09 -0.75 -1.11
C ALA A 40 -12.86 -0.87 -0.21
N ARG A 41 -12.95 -0.36 1.01
CA ARG A 41 -11.92 -0.50 2.05
C ARG A 41 -12.47 -1.19 3.27
N ASP A 42 -11.60 -1.94 3.95
CA ASP A 42 -11.86 -2.57 5.25
C ASP A 42 -13.14 -3.41 5.29
N VAL A 43 -13.43 -4.10 4.18
CA VAL A 43 -14.55 -5.03 4.05
C VAL A 43 -14.32 -6.19 5.00
N ALA A 44 -15.24 -6.42 5.95
CA ALA A 44 -15.18 -7.55 6.87
C ALA A 44 -15.44 -8.86 6.12
N TYR A 45 -14.55 -9.84 6.33
CA TYR A 45 -14.78 -11.23 5.92
C TYR A 45 -14.81 -12.19 7.13
N GLY A 46 -14.66 -11.66 8.34
CA GLY A 46 -14.78 -12.40 9.59
C GLY A 46 -14.77 -11.44 10.79
N ALA A 47 -14.88 -11.98 12.00
CA ALA A 47 -14.97 -11.16 13.22
C ALA A 47 -13.68 -10.34 13.49
N GLY A 48 -13.68 -9.41 14.44
CA GLY A 48 -12.43 -8.76 14.89
C GLY A 48 -11.75 -7.83 13.88
N PRO A 49 -10.63 -7.19 14.28
CA PRO A 49 -10.09 -6.02 13.57
C PRO A 49 -9.23 -6.36 12.34
N ARG A 50 -8.58 -7.53 12.31
CA ARG A 50 -7.64 -7.91 11.22
C ARG A 50 -8.29 -8.64 10.04
N ARG A 51 -9.51 -9.18 10.20
CA ARG A 51 -10.21 -9.94 9.16
C ARG A 51 -10.96 -9.00 8.21
N ARG A 52 -10.17 -8.15 7.54
CA ARG A 52 -10.58 -7.03 6.70
C ARG A 52 -9.80 -7.05 5.38
N LEU A 53 -10.44 -6.72 4.27
CA LEU A 53 -9.80 -6.63 2.95
C LEU A 53 -10.16 -5.32 2.23
N ASP A 54 -9.31 -4.92 1.29
CA ASP A 54 -9.57 -3.84 0.35
C ASP A 54 -9.86 -4.45 -1.03
N VAL A 55 -10.87 -3.90 -1.73
CA VAL A 55 -11.24 -4.33 -3.08
C VAL A 55 -10.76 -3.29 -4.07
N TYR A 56 -9.96 -3.74 -5.04
CA TYR A 56 -9.45 -2.93 -6.13
C TYR A 56 -10.14 -3.38 -7.42
N ALA A 57 -10.64 -2.42 -8.19
CA ALA A 57 -11.33 -2.71 -9.44
C ALA A 57 -11.01 -1.64 -10.49
N PRO A 58 -10.92 -2.02 -11.79
CA PRO A 58 -10.83 -1.06 -12.87
C PRO A 58 -11.98 -0.05 -12.81
N ARG A 59 -11.69 1.22 -13.10
CA ARG A 59 -12.70 2.30 -13.16
C ARG A 59 -13.80 2.02 -14.17
N VAL A 60 -13.46 1.33 -15.26
CA VAL A 60 -14.39 0.94 -16.31
C VAL A 60 -15.16 -0.30 -15.88
N ALA A 61 -16.49 -0.25 -15.98
CA ALA A 61 -17.35 -1.38 -15.69
C ALA A 61 -17.04 -2.57 -16.63
N ALA A 62 -17.14 -3.79 -16.10
CA ALA A 62 -16.92 -4.99 -16.88
C ALA A 62 -18.18 -5.31 -17.71
N LYS A 63 -18.01 -5.72 -18.97
CA LYS A 63 -19.13 -6.24 -19.79
C LYS A 63 -19.48 -7.70 -19.44
N CYS A 64 -18.50 -8.43 -18.89
CA CYS A 64 -18.61 -9.82 -18.45
C CYS A 64 -17.90 -9.97 -17.10
N PRO A 65 -18.17 -11.03 -16.31
CA PRO A 65 -17.42 -11.33 -15.10
C PRO A 65 -15.90 -11.40 -15.37
N ARG A 66 -15.10 -10.83 -14.46
CA ARG A 66 -13.64 -10.85 -14.54
C ARG A 66 -13.07 -11.88 -13.56
N PRO A 67 -11.89 -12.46 -13.84
CA PRO A 67 -11.16 -13.24 -12.85
C PRO A 67 -10.86 -12.37 -11.62
N VAL A 68 -10.91 -12.99 -10.44
CA VAL A 68 -10.59 -12.35 -9.16
C VAL A 68 -9.23 -12.85 -8.70
N VAL A 69 -8.31 -11.93 -8.46
CA VAL A 69 -7.01 -12.23 -7.87
C VAL A 69 -7.06 -11.88 -6.39
N VAL A 70 -6.65 -12.83 -5.55
CA VAL A 70 -6.55 -12.63 -4.10
C VAL A 70 -5.08 -12.61 -3.71
N PHE A 71 -4.63 -11.52 -3.08
CA PHE A 71 -3.28 -11.36 -2.60
C PHE A 71 -3.22 -11.47 -1.07
N PHE A 72 -2.29 -12.27 -0.56
CA PHE A 72 -2.01 -12.41 0.87
C PHE A 72 -0.66 -11.76 1.19
N TYR A 73 -0.64 -10.82 2.13
CA TYR A 73 0.59 -10.15 2.55
C TYR A 73 1.43 -11.02 3.49
N GLY A 74 2.75 -10.81 3.47
CA GLY A 74 3.72 -11.53 4.31
C GLY A 74 3.94 -10.88 5.68
N GLY A 75 5.03 -11.28 6.35
CA GLY A 75 5.39 -10.80 7.70
C GLY A 75 5.58 -11.90 8.73
N SER A 76 5.96 -13.10 8.27
CA SER A 76 6.26 -14.26 9.13
C SER A 76 5.16 -14.60 10.14
N TRP A 77 3.89 -14.39 9.77
CA TRP A 77 2.70 -14.65 10.61
C TRP A 77 2.65 -13.89 11.95
N ASN A 78 3.62 -13.03 12.21
CA ASN A 78 3.75 -12.28 13.47
C ASN A 78 3.64 -10.77 13.25
N ALA A 79 3.82 -10.31 12.01
CA ALA A 79 3.76 -8.91 11.64
C ALA A 79 3.06 -8.73 10.29
N GLY A 80 2.89 -7.48 9.87
CA GLY A 80 2.35 -7.11 8.56
C GLY A 80 0.93 -6.55 8.60
N THR A 81 0.62 -5.74 7.57
CA THR A 81 -0.65 -5.06 7.36
C THR A 81 -0.90 -4.94 5.85
N LYS A 82 -2.17 -4.95 5.42
CA LYS A 82 -2.54 -4.76 4.00
C LYS A 82 -2.08 -3.41 3.44
N ASP A 83 -1.99 -2.39 4.27
CA ASP A 83 -1.71 -1.02 3.84
C ASP A 83 -0.28 -0.86 3.29
N GLY A 84 0.67 -1.69 3.74
CA GLY A 84 2.04 -1.71 3.21
C GLY A 84 2.15 -2.34 1.81
N TYR A 85 1.06 -2.88 1.27
CA TYR A 85 1.01 -3.60 0.00
C TYR A 85 -0.04 -3.01 -0.96
N SER A 86 -0.44 -1.76 -0.77
CA SER A 86 -1.51 -1.13 -1.57
C SER A 86 -1.17 -1.05 -3.06
N PHE A 87 0.12 -1.01 -3.39
CA PHE A 87 0.68 -1.02 -4.73
C PHE A 87 0.30 -2.26 -5.52
N VAL A 88 0.12 -3.42 -4.87
CA VAL A 88 -0.28 -4.66 -5.55
C VAL A 88 -1.67 -4.52 -6.16
N GLY A 89 -2.57 -3.81 -5.49
CA GLY A 89 -3.92 -3.53 -6.01
C GLY A 89 -4.00 -2.30 -6.91
N ARG A 90 -2.97 -1.46 -6.95
CA ARG A 90 -2.98 -0.18 -7.70
C ARG A 90 -2.01 -0.14 -8.88
N GLY A 91 -1.12 -1.11 -9.00
CA GLY A 91 -0.20 -1.24 -10.11
C GLY A 91 -0.69 -2.31 -11.07
N HIS A 92 -0.94 -1.89 -12.31
CA HIS A 92 -0.98 -2.72 -13.52
C HIS A 92 -1.54 -4.15 -13.34
N LEU A 93 -2.87 -4.26 -13.20
CA LEU A 93 -3.65 -5.45 -13.55
C LEU A 93 -4.46 -5.18 -14.82
#